data_AF-A0AAW1LGI1-F1
#
_entry.id   AF-A0AAW1LGI1-F1
#
_cell.length_a   1.000
_cell.length_b   1.000
_cell.length_c   1.000
_cell.angle_alpha   90.00
_cell.angle_beta   90.00
_cell.angle_gamma   90.00
#
_symmetry.space_group_name_H-M   'P 1'
#
loop_
_entity.id
_entity.type
_entity.pdbx_description
1 polymer ?
#
loop_
_entity_poly.entity_id
_entity_poly.type
_entity_poly.pdbx_seq_one_letter_code
_entity_poly.pdbx_strand_id
1 'polypeptide(L)'
;MGIEFEPSTELTGGVWYQDGVFDIDMIENLKKACRGIVSRQKVTTADDIVQVIKKSGGLQFELKIEHIKQVLDTLCLENVVFKVKSNGMGEFAPFRVNTECYKIRPKPKTIGALASIPCGACPRMSQCAPDGVISPATCVYFTKWLDF
;
A
#
# COMPACT_ATOMS: atom_id res chain seq x y z
N MET A 1 0.58 45.56 10.81
CA MET A 1 1.43 44.46 10.33
C MET A 1 0.80 43.18 10.85
N GLY A 2 -0.05 42.54 10.03
CA GLY A 2 -0.67 41.28 10.39
C GLY A 2 0.39 40.19 10.34
N ILE A 3 0.58 39.51 11.46
CA ILE A 3 1.40 38.30 11.53
C ILE A 3 0.63 37.27 10.71
N GLU A 4 1.13 36.91 9.52
CA GLU A 4 0.59 35.82 8.72
C GLU A 4 0.85 34.52 9.49
N PHE A 5 -0.11 34.11 10.32
CA PHE A 5 -0.12 32.80 10.93
C PHE A 5 -0.35 31.78 9.82
N GLU A 6 0.70 31.08 9.42
CA GLU A 6 0.52 29.83 8.67
C GLU A 6 -0.26 28.86 9.57
N PRO A 7 -1.49 28.47 9.21
CA PRO A 7 -2.26 27.51 9.98
C PRO A 7 -1.48 26.20 10.07
N SER A 8 -1.49 25.56 11.25
CA SER A 8 -0.77 24.30 11.47
C SER A 8 -1.18 23.27 10.42
N THR A 9 -0.22 22.43 10.01
CA THR A 9 -0.44 21.36 9.01
C THR A 9 -1.54 20.37 9.40
N GLU A 10 -1.86 20.26 10.69
CA GLU A 10 -2.99 19.50 11.21
C GLU A 10 -4.36 20.11 10.85
N LEU A 11 -4.42 21.43 10.66
CA LEU A 11 -5.64 22.17 10.30
C LEU A 11 -5.82 22.32 8.78
N THR A 12 -4.72 22.35 8.00
CA THR A 12 -4.75 22.44 6.52
C THR A 12 -4.71 21.09 5.79
N GLY A 13 -4.55 19.99 6.53
CA GLY A 13 -4.44 18.63 5.97
C GLY A 13 -3.04 18.26 5.47
N GLY A 14 -2.09 19.20 5.49
CA GLY A 14 -0.69 18.98 5.15
C GLY A 14 -0.44 18.82 3.64
N VAL A 15 0.72 18.25 3.29
CA VAL A 15 1.21 18.17 1.89
C VAL A 15 0.36 17.33 0.93
N TRP A 16 -0.62 16.61 1.46
CA TRP A 16 -1.52 15.77 0.69
C TRP A 16 -2.74 16.53 0.17
N TYR A 17 -2.89 17.81 0.54
CA TYR A 17 -3.99 18.64 0.11
C TYR A 17 -3.47 19.77 -0.78
N GLN A 18 -4.12 19.96 -1.93
CA GLN A 18 -3.97 21.14 -2.79
C GLN A 18 -5.28 21.91 -2.74
N ASP A 19 -5.24 23.19 -2.34
CA ASP A 19 -6.41 24.06 -2.24
C ASP A 19 -7.58 23.48 -1.41
N GLY A 20 -7.26 22.74 -0.35
CA GLY A 20 -8.25 22.11 0.53
C GLY A 20 -8.86 20.80 -0.01
N VAL A 21 -8.37 20.31 -1.15
CA VAL A 21 -8.77 19.02 -1.74
C VAL A 21 -7.65 18.01 -1.59
N PHE A 22 -7.98 16.81 -1.11
CA PHE A 22 -7.02 15.72 -0.97
C PHE A 22 -6.59 15.17 -2.34
N ASP A 23 -5.30 15.25 -2.64
CA ASP A 23 -4.74 14.90 -3.94
C ASP A 23 -4.41 13.39 -4.02
N ILE A 24 -5.44 12.62 -4.40
CA ILE A 24 -5.36 11.16 -4.54
C ILE A 24 -4.41 10.77 -5.68
N ASP A 25 -4.42 11.52 -6.80
CA ASP A 25 -3.61 11.20 -7.97
C ASP A 25 -2.12 11.36 -7.66
N MET A 26 -1.76 12.42 -6.93
CA MET A 26 -0.40 12.64 -6.47
C MET A 26 0.09 11.50 -5.57
N ILE A 27 -0.73 11.03 -4.63
CA ILE A 27 -0.38 9.91 -3.75
C ILE A 27 -0.22 8.61 -4.55
N GLU A 28 -1.13 8.32 -5.47
CA GLU A 28 -1.06 7.12 -6.31
C GLU A 28 0.16 7.14 -7.23
N ASN A 29 0.51 8.30 -7.78
CA ASN A 29 1.73 8.46 -8.57
C ASN A 29 2.99 8.28 -7.73
N LEU A 30 3.00 8.81 -6.50
CA LEU A 30 4.10 8.63 -5.56
C LEU A 30 4.24 7.16 -5.13
N LYS A 31 3.13 6.46 -4.85
CA LYS A 31 3.11 5.01 -4.60
C LYS A 31 3.71 4.23 -5.77
N LYS A 32 3.30 4.53 -7.00
CA LYS A 32 3.84 3.89 -8.21
C LYS A 32 5.34 4.13 -8.35
N ALA A 33 5.80 5.35 -8.10
CA ALA A 33 7.23 5.70 -8.13
C ALA A 33 8.02 4.92 -7.07
N CYS A 34 7.58 4.95 -5.81
CA CYS A 34 8.18 4.21 -4.70
C CYS A 34 8.26 2.71 -5.02
N ARG A 35 7.15 2.11 -5.49
CA ARG A 35 7.12 0.71 -5.89
C ARG A 35 8.12 0.41 -7.02
N GLY A 36 8.20 1.29 -8.02
CA GLY A 36 9.14 1.16 -9.14
C GLY A 36 10.59 1.17 -8.67
N ILE A 37 10.93 2.04 -7.72
CA ILE A 37 12.28 2.14 -7.15
C ILE A 37 12.63 0.87 -6.37
N VAL A 38 11.77 0.45 -5.44
CA VAL A 38 11.97 -0.77 -4.63
C VAL A 38 12.12 -2.00 -5.52
N SER A 39 11.36 -2.06 -6.62
CA SER A 39 11.45 -3.17 -7.58
C SER A 39 12.77 -3.21 -8.35
N ARG A 40 13.39 -2.06 -8.64
CA ARG A 40 14.67 -1.98 -9.37
C ARG A 40 15.87 -2.27 -8.47
N GLN A 41 15.84 -1.76 -7.24
CA GLN A 41 16.97 -1.86 -6.30
C GLN A 41 16.96 -3.13 -5.45
N LYS A 42 15.86 -3.91 -5.45
CA LYS A 42 15.60 -5.11 -4.63
C LYS A 42 15.51 -4.87 -3.11
N VAL A 43 16.37 -4.01 -2.56
CA VAL A 43 16.39 -3.55 -1.17
C VAL A 43 16.71 -2.05 -1.18
N THR A 44 15.91 -1.25 -0.48
CA THR A 44 16.15 0.20 -0.38
C THR A 44 15.68 0.73 0.98
N THR A 45 16.13 1.93 1.35
CA THR A 45 15.73 2.63 2.57
C THR A 45 14.85 3.83 2.22
N ALA A 46 14.11 4.36 3.20
CA ALA A 46 13.30 5.57 2.98
C ALA A 46 14.15 6.77 2.52
N ASP A 47 15.39 6.88 3.01
CA ASP A 47 16.32 7.94 2.61
C ASP A 47 16.75 7.81 1.14
N ASP A 48 17.13 6.60 0.71
CA ASP A 48 17.53 6.35 -0.67
C ASP A 48 16.39 6.62 -1.66
N ILE A 49 15.16 6.23 -1.30
CA ILE A 49 13.96 6.56 -2.09
C ILE A 49 13.79 8.07 -2.23
N VAL A 50 13.93 8.85 -1.15
CA VAL A 50 13.84 10.32 -1.21
C VAL A 50 14.90 10.88 -2.17
N GLN A 51 16.14 10.39 -2.10
CA GLN A 51 17.23 10.85 -2.97
C GLN A 51 16.96 10.54 -4.45
N VAL A 52 16.45 9.34 -4.75
CA VAL A 52 16.11 8.94 -6.13
C VAL A 52 14.94 9.75 -6.68
N ILE A 53 13.95 10.03 -5.86
CA ILE A 53 12.79 10.85 -6.24
C ILE A 53 13.22 12.29 -6.52
N LYS A 54 14.06 12.88 -5.65
CA LYS A 54 14.62 14.22 -5.86
C LYS A 54 15.42 14.32 -7.16
N LYS A 55 16.20 13.30 -7.50
CA LYS A 55 16.95 13.23 -8.77
C LYS A 55 16.05 13.09 -10.00
N SER A 56 14.87 12.48 -9.85
CA SER A 56 13.94 12.24 -10.94
C SER A 56 13.02 13.45 -11.23
N GLY A 57 13.04 14.48 -10.37
CA GLY A 57 12.58 15.85 -10.70
C GLY A 57 11.09 16.04 -11.02
N GLY A 58 10.20 15.18 -10.52
CA GLY A 58 8.78 15.18 -10.93
C GLY A 58 7.76 15.74 -9.93
N LEU A 59 8.16 16.22 -8.76
CA LEU A 59 7.22 16.62 -7.69
C LEU A 59 7.36 18.12 -7.37
N GLN A 60 6.24 18.82 -7.37
CA GLN A 60 6.17 20.29 -7.24
C GLN A 60 6.31 20.82 -5.80
N PHE A 61 6.41 19.94 -4.80
CA PHE A 61 6.41 20.30 -3.37
C PHE A 61 7.58 19.65 -2.62
N GLU A 62 7.89 20.20 -1.44
CA GLU A 62 9.01 19.74 -0.63
C GLU A 62 8.73 18.37 0.02
N LEU A 63 9.35 17.32 -0.53
CA LEU A 63 9.28 15.96 0.00
C LEU A 63 10.22 15.76 1.19
N LYS A 64 9.62 15.71 2.38
CA LYS A 64 10.24 15.25 3.62
C LYS A 64 10.22 13.72 3.73
N ILE A 65 11.16 13.17 4.50
CA ILE A 65 11.28 11.72 4.72
C ILE A 65 10.04 11.10 5.39
N GLU A 66 9.34 11.89 6.21
CA GLU A 66 8.12 11.47 6.91
C GLU A 66 6.99 11.13 5.93
N HIS A 67 6.82 11.94 4.88
CA HIS A 67 5.81 11.71 3.85
C HIS A 67 6.08 10.41 3.08
N ILE A 68 7.36 10.13 2.75
CA ILE A 68 7.73 8.86 2.12
C ILE A 68 7.49 7.67 3.05
N LYS A 69 7.79 7.80 4.35
CA LYS A 69 7.46 6.75 5.33
C LYS A 69 5.96 6.47 5.37
N GLN A 70 5.10 7.49 5.39
CA GLN A 70 3.64 7.32 5.34
C GLN A 70 3.18 6.57 4.08
N VAL A 71 3.71 6.92 2.92
CA VAL A 71 3.41 6.23 1.65
C VAL A 71 3.89 4.79 1.68
N LEU A 72 5.09 4.53 2.20
CA LEU A 72 5.64 3.18 2.33
C LEU A 72 4.86 2.33 3.33
N ASP A 73 4.40 2.91 4.43
CA ASP A 73 3.50 2.25 5.38
C ASP A 73 2.17 1.88 4.71
N THR A 74 1.62 2.77 3.88
CA THR A 74 0.42 2.46 3.08
C THR A 74 0.68 1.30 2.11
N LEU A 75 1.82 1.30 1.40
CA LEU A 75 2.21 0.18 0.54
C LEU A 75 2.45 -1.12 1.33
N CYS A 76 2.84 -1.04 2.60
CA CYS A 76 2.93 -2.19 3.49
C CYS A 76 1.55 -2.75 3.83
N LEU A 77 0.57 -1.88 4.10
CA LEU A 77 -0.83 -2.26 4.32
C LEU A 77 -1.45 -2.89 3.07
N GLU A 78 -1.10 -2.39 1.89
CA GLU A 78 -1.52 -2.94 0.58
C GLU A 78 -0.80 -4.27 0.23
N ASN A 79 0.06 -4.80 1.11
CA ASN A 79 0.87 -6.00 0.89
C ASN A 79 1.73 -5.94 -0.39
N VAL A 80 2.09 -4.75 -0.85
CA VAL A 80 2.98 -4.56 -2.01
C VAL A 80 4.44 -4.60 -1.59
N VAL A 81 4.75 -4.00 -0.44
CA VAL A 81 6.10 -3.98 0.14
C VAL A 81 6.09 -4.47 1.58
N PHE A 82 7.24 -4.86 2.11
CA PHE A 82 7.40 -5.22 3.52
C PHE A 82 8.67 -4.62 4.12
N LYS A 83 8.59 -4.31 5.42
CA LYS A 83 9.71 -3.83 6.22
C LYS A 83 10.59 -5.00 6.67
N VAL A 84 11.90 -4.83 6.56
CA VAL A 84 12.90 -5.79 6.99
C VAL A 84 14.10 -5.04 7.58
N LYS A 85 14.70 -5.57 8.65
CA LYS A 85 15.94 -5.00 9.20
C LYS A 85 17.14 -5.56 8.46
N SER A 86 18.07 -4.69 8.08
CA SER A 86 19.33 -5.07 7.47
C SER A 86 20.15 -5.97 8.40
N ASN A 87 20.66 -7.07 7.85
CA ASN A 87 21.66 -7.94 8.50
C ASN A 87 23.10 -7.60 8.08
N GLY A 88 23.30 -6.58 7.24
CA GLY A 88 24.61 -6.17 6.73
C GLY A 88 25.28 -7.16 5.77
N MET A 89 24.54 -8.16 5.25
CA MET A 89 25.09 -9.21 4.39
C MET A 89 24.32 -9.34 3.08
N GLY A 90 24.99 -9.78 2.01
CA GLY A 90 24.38 -10.01 0.70
C GLY A 90 23.72 -8.75 0.13
N GLU A 91 22.43 -8.81 -0.20
CA GLU A 91 21.65 -7.66 -0.69
C GLU A 91 21.56 -6.51 0.33
N PHE A 92 21.88 -6.77 1.61
CA PHE A 92 21.90 -5.78 2.68
C PHE A 92 23.29 -5.23 2.99
N ALA A 93 24.34 -5.70 2.30
CA ALA A 93 25.72 -5.25 2.51
C ALA A 93 25.93 -3.71 2.49
N PRO A 94 25.27 -2.92 1.62
CA PRO A 94 25.45 -1.46 1.64
C PRO A 94 24.79 -0.77 2.84
N PHE A 95 23.93 -1.45 3.60
CA PHE A 95 23.16 -0.86 4.70
C PHE A 95 23.71 -1.30 6.05
N ARG A 96 23.81 -0.36 7.01
CA ARG A 96 24.20 -0.69 8.39
C ARG A 96 23.26 -1.72 9.00
N VAL A 97 23.80 -2.62 9.82
CA VAL A 97 23.01 -3.61 10.56
C VAL A 97 21.93 -2.91 11.38
N ASN A 98 20.74 -3.51 11.44
CA ASN A 98 19.52 -2.97 12.07
C ASN A 98 18.87 -1.76 11.39
N THR A 99 19.35 -1.31 10.23
CA THR A 99 18.66 -0.28 9.45
C THR A 99 17.35 -0.84 8.88
N GLU A 100 16.27 -0.07 8.96
CA GLU A 100 14.99 -0.42 8.32
C GLU A 100 15.07 -0.26 6.79
N CYS A 101 14.82 -1.36 6.09
CA CYS A 101 14.79 -1.46 4.64
C CYS A 101 13.43 -1.96 4.15
N TYR A 102 13.16 -1.74 2.87
CA TYR A 102 11.93 -2.11 2.19
C TYR A 102 12.24 -3.04 1.02
N LYS A 103 11.40 -4.07 0.84
CA LYS A 103 11.45 -5.01 -0.28
C LYS A 103 10.06 -5.23 -0.86
N ILE A 104 9.99 -5.59 -2.16
CA ILE A 104 8.74 -6.04 -2.78
C ILE A 104 8.29 -7.34 -2.12
N ARG A 105 7.03 -7.40 -1.69
CA ARG A 105 6.43 -8.68 -1.26
C ARG A 105 6.28 -9.59 -2.47
N PRO A 106 6.75 -10.84 -2.39
CA PRO A 106 6.43 -11.83 -3.42
C PRO A 106 4.92 -12.05 -3.44
N LYS A 107 4.33 -12.07 -4.63
CA LYS A 107 2.93 -12.44 -4.78
C LYS A 107 2.74 -13.89 -4.32
N PRO A 108 1.67 -14.21 -3.59
CA PRO A 108 1.34 -15.59 -3.28
C PRO A 108 1.17 -16.37 -4.60
N LYS A 109 1.77 -17.57 -4.68
CA LYS A 109 1.70 -18.41 -5.88
C LYS A 109 0.30 -18.97 -6.12
N THR A 110 -0.49 -19.10 -5.07
CA THR A 110 -1.83 -19.68 -5.10
C THR A 110 -2.80 -18.74 -4.40
N ILE A 111 -3.97 -18.57 -5.03
CA ILE A 111 -5.12 -17.94 -4.41
C ILE A 111 -5.78 -19.01 -3.54
N GLY A 112 -6.19 -18.66 -2.32
CA GLY A 112 -6.87 -19.61 -1.44
C GLY A 112 -8.20 -20.08 -2.05
N ALA A 113 -8.55 -21.35 -1.89
CA ALA A 113 -9.73 -21.95 -2.51
C ALA A 113 -11.05 -21.23 -2.17
N LEU A 114 -11.14 -20.60 -0.99
CA LEU A 114 -12.31 -19.79 -0.62
C LEU A 114 -12.43 -18.50 -1.43
N ALA A 115 -11.32 -17.90 -1.86
CA ALA A 115 -11.35 -16.70 -2.70
C ALA A 115 -11.70 -17.02 -4.17
N SER A 116 -11.69 -18.29 -4.58
CA SER A 116 -12.10 -18.72 -5.92
C SER A 116 -13.56 -19.13 -6.03
N ILE A 117 -14.32 -19.13 -4.93
CA ILE A 117 -15.75 -19.49 -4.93
C ILE A 117 -16.58 -18.43 -4.22
N PRO A 118 -17.87 -18.25 -4.56
CA PRO A 118 -18.71 -17.20 -3.97
C PRO A 118 -18.91 -17.38 -2.46
N CYS A 119 -18.71 -18.60 -1.93
CA CYS A 119 -18.86 -18.89 -0.51
C CYS A 119 -17.84 -18.14 0.38
N GLY A 120 -16.62 -17.90 -0.10
CA GLY A 120 -15.57 -17.26 0.72
C GLY A 120 -15.82 -15.79 1.04
N ALA A 121 -16.69 -15.13 0.27
CA ALA A 121 -17.13 -13.75 0.49
C ALA A 121 -18.61 -13.66 0.91
N CYS A 122 -19.27 -14.80 1.16
CA CYS A 122 -20.70 -14.82 1.45
C CYS A 122 -20.99 -14.25 2.86
N PRO A 123 -21.79 -13.18 2.99
CA PRO A 123 -22.08 -12.54 4.28
C PRO A 123 -22.97 -13.39 5.19
N ARG A 124 -23.58 -14.44 4.64
CA ARG A 124 -24.49 -15.36 5.34
C ARG A 124 -23.95 -16.79 5.40
N MET A 125 -22.65 -16.99 5.20
CA MET A 125 -22.04 -18.33 5.17
C MET A 125 -22.37 -19.15 6.44
N SER A 126 -22.40 -18.51 7.61
CA SER A 126 -22.72 -19.17 8.88
C SER A 126 -24.18 -19.63 9.02
N GLN A 127 -25.08 -19.14 8.17
CA GLN A 127 -26.51 -19.49 8.17
C GLN A 127 -26.86 -20.43 7.01
N CYS A 128 -25.89 -20.77 6.16
CA CYS A 128 -26.07 -21.62 5.00
C CYS A 128 -26.05 -23.09 5.41
N ALA A 129 -27.16 -23.80 5.22
CA ALA A 129 -27.28 -25.23 5.53
C ALA A 129 -28.10 -25.94 4.45
N PRO A 130 -27.87 -27.24 4.17
CA PRO A 130 -28.61 -27.99 3.15
C PRO A 130 -30.14 -27.85 3.28
N ASP A 131 -30.65 -27.95 4.51
CA ASP A 131 -32.08 -27.86 4.84
C ASP A 131 -32.49 -26.50 5.44
N GLY A 132 -31.63 -25.49 5.31
CA GLY A 132 -31.86 -24.14 5.85
C GLY A 132 -32.68 -23.25 4.91
N VAL A 133 -33.22 -22.15 5.46
CA VAL A 133 -33.84 -21.07 4.65
C VAL A 133 -32.82 -20.50 3.65
N ILE A 134 -31.55 -20.45 4.05
CA ILE A 134 -30.41 -20.18 3.18
C ILE A 134 -29.76 -21.53 2.89
N SER A 135 -29.93 -22.02 1.67
CA SER A 135 -29.41 -23.33 1.25
C SER A 135 -28.45 -23.19 0.07
N PRO A 136 -27.37 -23.99 0.01
CA PRO A 136 -26.49 -24.02 -1.15
C PRO A 136 -27.23 -24.47 -2.41
N ALA A 137 -28.28 -25.29 -2.29
CA ALA A 137 -29.05 -25.80 -3.43
C ALA A 137 -29.88 -24.71 -4.14
N THR A 138 -30.33 -23.69 -3.39
CA THR A 138 -31.12 -22.55 -3.91
C THR A 138 -30.32 -21.24 -3.92
N CYS A 139 -28.99 -21.32 -3.76
CA CYS A 139 -28.13 -20.16 -3.59
C CYS A 139 -27.95 -19.36 -4.89
N VAL A 140 -28.53 -18.15 -4.94
CA VAL A 140 -28.42 -17.23 -6.09
C VAL A 140 -26.97 -16.88 -6.44
N TYR A 141 -26.07 -16.75 -5.46
CA TYR A 141 -24.66 -16.46 -5.72
C TYR A 141 -23.95 -17.63 -6.39
N PHE A 142 -24.30 -18.87 -5.99
CA PHE A 142 -23.72 -20.07 -6.56
C PHE A 142 -24.24 -20.31 -7.98
N THR A 143 -25.54 -20.12 -8.21
CA THR A 143 -26.14 -20.20 -9.55
C THR A 143 -25.49 -19.18 -10.50
N LYS A 144 -25.45 -17.89 -10.13
CA LYS A 144 -24.81 -16.85 -10.95
C LYS A 144 -23.34 -17.12 -11.24
N TRP A 145 -22.63 -17.73 -10.29
CA TRP A 145 -21.22 -18.08 -10.45
C TRP A 145 -21.01 -19.33 -11.32
N LEU A 146 -22.00 -20.21 -11.47
CA LEU A 146 -21.94 -21.35 -12.38
C LEU A 146 -22.47 -21.04 -13.79
N ASP A 147 -23.27 -19.98 -13.93
CA ASP A 147 -23.90 -19.52 -15.19
C ASP A 147 -22.93 -18.72 -16.09
N PHE A 148 -21.65 -19.09 -16.11
CA PHE A 148 -20.63 -18.52 -17.00
C PHE A 148 -20.66 -19.14 -18.40
#